data_AF-X0S6Q8-F1
#
_entry.id   AF-X0S6Q8-F1
#
_cell.length_a   1.000
_cell.length_b   1.000
_cell.length_c   1.000
_cell.angle_alpha   90.00
_cell.angle_beta   90.00
_cell.angle_gamma   90.00
#
_symmetry.space_group_name_H-M   'P 1'
#
loop_
_entity.id
_entity.type
_entity.pdbx_description
1 polymer ?
#
loop_
_entity_poly.entity_id
_entity_poly.type
_entity_poly.pdbx_seq_one_letter_code
_entity_poly.pdbx_strand_id
1 'polypeptide(L)' 'MKRRAIRSEPLFFERNSRRVRRQGYLLPALDVPEVKPSEVLPPELVREPDPHFPDVSEMEVVQHFH' A
#
# COMPACT_ATOMS: atom_id res chain seq x y z
N MET A 1 -18.71 -6.54 34.49
CA MET A 1 -18.14 -6.44 33.12
C MET A 1 -16.72 -5.92 33.21
N LYS A 2 -15.69 -6.69 32.81
CA LYS A 2 -14.31 -6.18 32.75
C LYS A 2 -14.21 -5.19 31.59
N ARG A 3 -13.85 -3.94 31.88
CA ARG A 3 -13.57 -2.94 30.83
C ARG A 3 -12.37 -3.43 30.03
N ARG A 4 -12.49 -3.44 28.69
CA ARG A 4 -11.36 -3.70 27.80
C ARG A 4 -10.30 -2.62 28.05
N ALA A 5 -9.04 -3.00 28.20
CA ALA A 5 -7.96 -2.03 28.34
C ALA A 5 -7.86 -1.21 27.04
N ILE A 6 -7.84 0.13 27.16
CA ILE A 6 -7.59 1.02 26.02
C ILE A 6 -6.13 0.82 25.60
N ARG A 7 -5.90 0.43 24.35
CA ARG A 7 -4.57 0.33 23.76
C ARG A 7 -4.41 1.46 22.74
N SER A 8 -3.23 2.06 22.72
CA SER A 8 -2.85 2.95 21.63
C SER A 8 -2.65 2.11 20.37
N GLU A 9 -3.38 2.42 19.32
CA GLU A 9 -3.22 1.79 18.01
C GLU A 9 -2.75 2.83 16.99
N PRO A 10 -1.76 2.50 16.14
CA PRO A 10 -1.27 3.41 15.12
C PRO A 10 -2.34 3.62 14.04
N LEU A 11 -2.35 4.81 13.44
CA LEU A 11 -3.14 5.09 12.25
C LEU A 11 -2.71 4.17 11.10
N PHE A 12 -3.59 3.97 10.11
CA PHE A 12 -3.29 3.12 8.96
C PHE A 12 -1.97 3.47 8.28
N PHE A 13 -1.72 4.77 8.05
CA PHE A 13 -0.49 5.28 7.44
C PHE A 13 0.76 5.15 8.33
N GLU A 14 0.59 4.88 9.62
CA GLU A 14 1.67 4.73 10.59
C GLU A 14 2.07 3.26 10.81
N ARG A 15 1.28 2.30 10.31
CA ARG A 15 1.53 0.84 10.45
C ARG A 15 2.88 0.40 9.87
N ASN A 16 3.42 1.14 8.90
CA ASN A 16 4.77 0.94 8.35
C ASN A 16 5.61 2.21 8.41
N SER A 17 5.89 2.68 9.63
CA SER A 17 6.71 3.88 9.88
C SER A 17 8.11 3.85 9.26
N ARG A 18 8.67 2.66 9.01
CA ARG A 18 9.99 2.49 8.37
C ARG A 18 9.95 2.49 6.85
N ARG A 19 8.76 2.56 6.23
CA ARG A 19 8.53 2.51 4.77
C ARG A 19 9.30 1.38 4.07
N VAL A 20 9.35 0.22 4.73
CA VAL A 20 9.93 -0.99 4.14
C VAL A 20 8.96 -1.50 3.09
N ARG A 21 9.44 -1.82 1.88
CA ARG A 21 8.56 -2.36 0.83
C ARG A 21 7.82 -3.60 1.34
N ARG A 22 6.49 -3.55 1.33
CA ARG A 22 5.61 -4.68 1.67
C ARG A 22 4.73 -5.00 0.48
N GLN A 23 4.56 -6.29 0.21
CA GLN A 23 3.62 -6.72 -0.82
C GLN A 23 2.21 -6.63 -0.24
N GLY A 24 1.41 -5.69 -0.74
CA GLY A 24 0.00 -5.55 -0.36
C GLY A 24 -0.83 -6.69 -0.89
N TYR A 25 -0.91 -6.80 -2.22
CA TYR A 25 -1.64 -7.85 -2.92
C TYR A 25 -0.77 -8.39 -4.07
N LEU A 26 -0.78 -9.70 -4.28
CA LEU A 26 -0.05 -10.32 -5.39
C LEU A 26 -0.98 -10.43 -6.60
N LEU A 27 -0.80 -9.54 -7.57
CA LEU A 27 -1.50 -9.62 -8.85
C LEU A 27 -0.95 -10.79 -9.69
N PRO A 28 -1.80 -11.49 -10.45
CA PRO A 28 -1.33 -12.46 -11.44
C PRO A 28 -0.52 -11.74 -12.54
N ALA A 29 0.30 -12.51 -13.25
CA ALA A 29 1.00 -12.00 -14.42
C ALA A 29 0.00 -11.56 -15.50
N LEU A 30 0.33 -10.49 -16.23
CA LEU A 30 -0.47 -10.03 -17.36
C LEU A 30 -0.17 -10.88 -18.61
N ASP A 31 -1.18 -11.07 -19.47
CA ASP A 31 -1.05 -11.78 -20.75
C ASP A 31 -0.35 -10.94 -21.84
N VAL A 32 0.17 -9.77 -21.48
CA VAL A 32 0.81 -8.80 -22.38
C VAL A 32 2.23 -8.47 -21.90
N PRO A 33 3.15 -8.08 -22.82
CA PRO A 33 4.49 -7.66 -22.44
C PRO A 33 4.49 -6.45 -21.50
N GLU A 34 5.49 -6.38 -20.63
CA GLU A 34 5.73 -5.21 -19.78
C GLU A 34 6.30 -4.06 -20.61
N VAL A 35 5.77 -2.84 -20.40
CA VAL A 35 6.24 -1.61 -21.05
C VAL A 35 6.33 -0.48 -20.04
N LYS A 36 7.26 0.46 -20.24
CA LYS A 36 7.37 1.64 -19.37
C LYS A 36 6.29 2.65 -19.75
N PRO A 37 5.53 3.22 -18.78
CA PRO A 37 4.50 4.22 -19.08
C PRO A 37 4.99 5.42 -19.92
N SER A 38 6.22 5.88 -19.68
CA SER A 38 6.84 7.00 -20.42
C SER A 38 7.11 6.71 -21.90
N GLU A 39 7.09 5.45 -22.32
CA GLU A 39 7.30 5.04 -23.71
C GLU A 39 5.99 4.97 -24.50
N VAL A 40 4.84 4.91 -23.81
CA VAL A 40 3.52 4.67 -24.42
C VAL A 40 2.47 5.75 -24.13
N LEU A 41 2.71 6.63 -23.15
CA LEU A 41 1.83 7.74 -22.78
C LEU A 41 2.49 9.11 -23.04
N PRO A 42 1.72 10.14 -23.43
CA PRO A 42 2.18 11.54 -23.43
C PRO A 42 2.72 11.96 -22.04
N PRO A 43 3.80 12.76 -21.97
CA PRO A 43 4.44 13.13 -20.69
C PRO A 43 3.49 13.77 -19.67
N GLU A 44 2.55 14.60 -20.12
CA GLU A 44 1.55 15.26 -19.29
C GLU A 44 0.55 14.31 -18.62
N LEU A 45 0.47 13.05 -19.08
CA LEU A 45 -0.36 11.99 -18.49
C LEU A 45 0.43 11.05 -17.57
N VAL A 46 1.76 11.17 -17.54
CA VAL A 46 2.61 10.33 -16.66
C VAL A 46 2.61 10.92 -15.27
N ARG A 47 2.17 10.13 -14.29
CA ARG A 47 2.14 10.55 -12.88
C ARG A 47 3.54 10.50 -12.26
N GLU A 48 3.92 11.57 -11.57
CA GLU A 48 5.12 11.62 -10.74
C GLU A 48 5.05 10.63 -9.54
N PRO A 49 6.20 10.14 -9.04
CA PRO A 49 6.23 9.26 -7.86
C PRO A 49 5.54 9.90 -6.64
N ASP A 50 4.62 9.16 -6.02
CA ASP A 50 3.91 9.60 -4.81
C ASP A 50 4.32 8.73 -3.60
N PRO A 51 5.13 9.27 -2.67
CA PRO A 51 5.60 8.52 -1.51
C PRO A 51 4.55 8.41 -0.39
N HIS A 52 3.36 8.99 -0.52
CA HIS A 52 2.40 9.05 0.59
C HIS A 52 1.52 7.80 0.72
N PHE A 53 1.59 6.87 -0.23
CA PHE A 53 0.87 5.62 -0.12
C PHE A 53 1.44 4.75 1.02
N PRO A 54 0.56 4.06 1.79
CA PRO A 54 1.00 3.18 2.85
C PRO A 54 1.49 1.84 2.26
N ASP A 55 2.74 1.50 2.52
CA ASP A 55 3.30 0.18 2.21
C ASP A 55 2.87 -0.83 3.28
N VAL A 56 1.71 -1.47 3.14
CA VAL A 56 1.17 -2.44 4.10
C VAL A 56 0.78 -3.74 3.42
N SER A 57 0.88 -4.87 4.14
CA SER A 57 0.43 -6.18 3.62
C SER A 57 -1.07 -6.40 3.83
N GLU A 58 -1.68 -7.34 3.08
CA GLU A 58 -3.10 -7.70 3.24
C GLU A 58 -3.49 -8.02 4.69
N MET A 59 -2.66 -8.79 5.39
CA MET A 59 -2.88 -9.13 6.80
C MET A 59 -2.93 -7.90 7.72
N GLU A 60 -2.16 -6.85 7.40
CA GLU A 60 -2.14 -5.62 8.19
C GLU A 60 -3.36 -4.75 7.93
N VAL A 61 -3.88 -4.77 6.70
CA VAL A 61 -5.15 -4.13 6.33
C VAL A 61 -6.29 -4.79 7.10
N VAL A 62 -6.38 -6.13 7.06
CA VAL A 62 -7.42 -6.89 7.77
C VAL A 62 -7.36 -6.62 9.28
N GLN A 63 -6.17 -6.67 9.89
CA GLN A 63 -5.99 -6.39 11.32
C GLN A 63 -6.33 -4.95 11.72
N HIS A 64 -6.35 -4.00 10.79
CA HIS A 64 -6.67 -2.61 11.11
C HIS A 64 -8.16 -2.30 11.01
N PHE A 65 -8.88 -2.94 10.06
CA PHE A 65 -10.27 -2.61 9.75
C PHE A 65 -11.30 -3.65 10.22
N HIS A 66 -10.87 -4.84 10.67
CA HIS A 66 -11.74 -5.87 11.27
C HIS A 66 -11.78 -5.76 12.80
#